data_AF-A0A961GCY2-F1
#
_entry.id   AF-A0A961GCY2-F1
#
_cell.length_a   1.000
_cell.length_b   1.000
_cell.length_c   1.000
_cell.angle_alpha   90.00
_cell.angle_beta   90.00
_cell.angle_gamma   90.00
#
_symmetry.space_group_name_H-M   'P 1'
#
loop_
_entity.id
_entity.type
_entity.pdbx_description
1 polymer ?
#
loop_
_entity_poly.entity_id
_entity_poly.type
_entity_poly.pdbx_seq_one_letter_code
_entity_poly.pdbx_strand_id
1 'polypeptide(L)'
;MSTVPDISGGTKTTEPSGTSSTTGTSGSSEASARPKDLMARTLHRLQREYALEGSQPTPWAAATMAALRTAGPGQVDAHPATWPVLYGTFPQGYGYGQEEVSSRERAAHATLVLYAVHQASQPKGMYVPGISLGRALGRLPDAKEAKSPVLRRFTSLISATTFESTMQHLRGLVTLLRREHLPVDYVSLYADLIGLQDAKQAPAVRRRWGRDYFGSRTPEREKAAAARPDAAPSDSTAGATGNTNGSGGLGADQHSTSTTFDLQH
;
A
#
# COMPACT_ATOMS: atom_id res chain seq x y z
N MET A 1 -76.39 9.79 46.99
CA MET A 1 -75.82 10.53 48.14
C MET A 1 -74.39 10.03 48.30
N SER A 2 -73.30 10.79 48.25
CA SER A 2 -73.02 12.22 47.97
C SER A 2 -71.48 12.36 47.79
N THR A 3 -70.87 13.28 47.03
CA THR A 3 -71.31 14.28 46.04
C THR A 3 -70.07 14.73 45.23
N VAL A 4 -70.22 15.10 43.95
CA VAL A 4 -69.14 15.71 43.11
C VAL A 4 -69.01 17.21 43.41
N PRO A 5 -67.79 17.78 43.34
CA PRO A 5 -67.67 19.02 42.58
C PRO A 5 -66.57 18.99 41.52
N ASP A 6 -66.91 19.58 40.39
CA ASP A 6 -66.04 19.96 39.27
C ASP A 6 -65.38 21.32 39.56
N ILE A 7 -64.14 21.53 39.10
CA ILE A 7 -63.63 22.88 38.85
C ILE A 7 -62.76 22.92 37.59
N SER A 8 -63.39 23.37 36.51
CA SER A 8 -62.75 23.78 35.27
C SER A 8 -61.72 24.89 35.49
N GLY A 9 -60.62 24.84 34.72
CA GLY A 9 -59.52 25.82 34.80
C GLY A 9 -58.68 25.85 33.54
N GLY A 10 -59.21 26.43 32.47
CA GLY A 10 -58.48 26.58 31.21
C GLY A 10 -57.75 27.92 31.11
N THR A 11 -56.51 27.90 30.62
CA THR A 11 -55.90 29.02 29.87
C THR A 11 -55.03 28.49 28.73
N LYS A 12 -54.85 29.33 27.72
CA LYS A 12 -54.46 28.98 26.35
C LYS A 12 -53.19 29.74 25.94
N THR A 13 -52.30 29.05 25.22
CA THR A 13 -51.22 29.60 24.38
C THR A 13 -50.12 30.40 25.08
N THR A 14 -48.86 29.97 24.89
CA THR A 14 -47.80 30.75 24.21
C THR A 14 -46.64 29.82 23.86
N GLU A 15 -46.33 29.70 22.56
CA GLU A 15 -45.07 29.13 22.10
C GLU A 15 -43.94 30.13 22.31
N PRO A 16 -42.70 29.67 22.58
CA PRO A 16 -41.52 30.34 22.08
C PRO A 16 -40.90 29.50 20.95
N SER A 17 -40.86 30.07 19.75
CA SER A 17 -40.14 29.52 18.60
C SER A 17 -38.64 29.40 18.93
N GLY A 18 -38.11 28.17 18.92
CA GLY A 18 -36.68 27.89 19.09
C GLY A 18 -36.10 27.30 17.81
N THR A 19 -35.56 28.15 16.93
CA THR A 19 -35.01 27.73 15.63
C THR A 19 -33.65 27.02 15.79
N SER A 20 -33.67 25.70 15.89
CA SER A 20 -32.47 24.85 15.78
C SER A 20 -32.42 24.14 14.43
N SER A 21 -32.11 24.91 13.38
CA SER A 21 -31.59 24.36 12.13
C SER A 21 -30.09 24.07 12.23
N THR A 22 -29.53 23.33 11.26
CA THR A 22 -28.15 22.78 11.24
C THR A 22 -27.89 21.73 12.34
N THR A 23 -27.44 20.50 12.07
CA THR A 23 -26.81 19.90 10.87
C THR A 23 -27.37 18.51 10.56
N GLY A 24 -27.80 18.25 9.33
CA GLY A 24 -28.41 16.97 8.94
C GLY A 24 -28.21 16.61 7.46
N THR A 25 -26.95 16.49 7.01
CA THR A 25 -26.64 16.27 5.58
C THR A 25 -25.50 15.27 5.31
N SER A 26 -24.74 14.84 6.32
CA SER A 26 -23.64 13.87 6.10
C SER A 26 -24.10 12.42 5.87
N GLY A 27 -25.23 12.00 6.46
CA GLY A 27 -25.64 10.58 6.46
C GLY A 27 -25.96 9.99 5.09
N SER A 28 -26.48 10.79 4.15
CA SER A 28 -26.90 10.31 2.84
C SER A 28 -25.74 9.95 1.91
N SER A 29 -24.55 10.52 2.11
CA SER A 29 -23.37 10.23 1.27
C SER A 29 -22.57 9.01 1.72
N GLU A 30 -22.71 8.57 2.98
CA GLU A 30 -21.97 7.41 3.50
C GLU A 30 -22.65 6.08 3.20
N ALA A 31 -23.96 6.08 2.90
CA ALA A 31 -24.73 4.88 2.55
C ALA A 31 -24.56 4.41 1.09
N SER A 32 -23.95 5.23 0.22
CA SER A 32 -23.74 4.92 -1.21
C SER A 32 -22.26 4.81 -1.63
N ALA A 33 -21.33 4.87 -0.68
CA ALA A 33 -19.90 4.83 -0.96
C ALA A 33 -19.43 3.42 -1.33
N ARG A 34 -18.66 3.24 -2.41
CA ARG A 34 -18.24 1.89 -2.81
C ARG A 34 -17.26 1.32 -1.76
N PRO A 35 -17.25 0.01 -1.47
CA PRO A 35 -16.38 -0.58 -0.46
C PRO A 35 -14.88 -0.24 -0.59
N LYS A 36 -14.38 -0.07 -1.82
CA LYS A 36 -12.99 0.38 -2.05
C LYS A 36 -12.74 1.81 -1.55
N ASP A 37 -13.70 2.71 -1.75
CA ASP A 37 -13.61 4.11 -1.37
C ASP A 37 -13.66 4.26 0.17
N LEU A 38 -14.42 3.39 0.84
CA LEU A 38 -14.45 3.27 2.31
C LEU A 38 -13.11 2.75 2.87
N MET A 39 -12.59 1.64 2.32
CA MET A 39 -11.26 1.12 2.70
C MET A 39 -10.15 2.16 2.49
N ALA A 40 -10.19 2.92 1.39
CA ALA A 40 -9.26 4.02 1.14
C ALA A 40 -9.32 5.10 2.23
N ARG A 41 -10.52 5.50 2.65
CA ARG A 41 -10.72 6.49 3.73
C ARG A 41 -10.14 6.00 5.06
N THR A 42 -10.41 4.75 5.45
CA THR A 42 -9.83 4.16 6.68
C THR A 42 -8.31 4.12 6.62
N LEU A 43 -7.72 3.63 5.52
CA LEU A 43 -6.27 3.54 5.38
C LEU A 43 -5.60 4.91 5.39
N HIS A 44 -6.16 5.91 4.68
CA HIS A 44 -5.65 7.28 4.74
C HIS A 44 -5.75 7.90 6.14
N ARG A 45 -6.87 7.68 6.84
CA ARG A 45 -7.06 8.15 8.22
C ARG A 45 -6.03 7.51 9.15
N LEU A 46 -5.91 6.19 9.12
CA LEU A 46 -4.99 5.42 9.97
C LEU A 46 -3.52 5.79 9.69
N GLN A 47 -3.15 5.99 8.41
CA GLN A 47 -1.81 6.43 8.03
C GLN A 47 -1.48 7.84 8.51
N ARG A 48 -2.42 8.78 8.38
CA ARG A 48 -2.25 10.17 8.84
C ARG A 48 -2.16 10.24 10.37
N GLU A 49 -3.02 9.51 11.08
CA GLU A 49 -3.09 9.56 12.54
C GLU A 49 -2.03 8.71 13.25
N TYR A 50 -1.41 7.73 12.58
CA TYR A 50 -0.29 6.95 13.13
C TYR A 50 1.08 7.68 13.06
N ALA A 51 1.04 9.01 12.83
CA ALA A 51 2.18 9.90 12.66
C ALA A 51 3.10 9.60 11.47
N LEU A 52 2.90 10.40 10.42
CA LEU A 52 3.96 10.76 9.49
C LEU A 52 4.68 11.99 10.06
N GLU A 53 5.99 12.11 9.83
CA GLU A 53 6.77 13.34 10.08
C GLU A 53 6.77 13.87 11.53
N GLY A 54 7.27 13.07 12.47
CA GLY A 54 7.79 13.56 13.77
C GLY A 54 6.77 13.85 14.89
N SER A 55 5.47 13.87 14.59
CA SER A 55 4.41 13.88 15.61
C SER A 55 4.35 12.53 16.35
N GLN A 56 3.66 12.48 17.50
CA GLN A 56 3.25 11.21 18.11
C GLN A 56 1.95 10.69 17.48
N PRO A 57 1.75 9.36 17.38
CA PRO A 57 0.48 8.76 16.94
C PRO A 57 -0.70 9.18 17.84
N THR A 58 -1.90 9.33 17.27
CA THR A 58 -3.11 9.52 18.10
C THR A 58 -3.37 8.26 18.95
N PRO A 59 -3.98 8.38 20.14
CA PRO A 59 -4.30 7.21 20.97
C PRO A 59 -5.14 6.16 20.22
N TRP A 60 -6.08 6.60 19.38
CA TRP A 60 -6.87 5.73 18.50
C TRP A 60 -5.99 4.97 17.49
N ALA A 61 -5.11 5.67 16.78
CA ALA A 61 -4.24 5.06 15.78
C ALA A 61 -3.21 4.11 16.42
N ALA A 62 -2.63 4.48 17.57
CA ALA A 62 -1.72 3.65 18.33
C ALA A 62 -2.38 2.33 18.79
N ALA A 63 -3.57 2.42 19.39
CA ALA A 63 -4.33 1.25 19.85
C ALA A 63 -4.78 0.35 18.67
N THR A 64 -5.31 0.96 17.61
CA THR A 64 -5.71 0.26 16.38
C THR A 64 -4.53 -0.49 15.75
N MET A 65 -3.37 0.16 15.65
CA MET A 65 -2.15 -0.45 15.13
C MET A 65 -1.56 -1.51 16.07
N ALA A 66 -1.75 -1.42 17.38
CA ALA A 66 -1.37 -2.49 18.30
C ALA A 66 -2.24 -3.74 18.08
N ALA A 67 -3.57 -3.59 18.08
CA ALA A 67 -4.51 -4.69 17.86
C ALA A 67 -4.34 -5.37 16.49
N LEU A 68 -4.13 -4.59 15.42
CA LEU A 68 -3.92 -5.15 14.09
C LEU A 68 -2.57 -5.88 13.93
N ARG A 69 -1.52 -5.51 14.68
CA ARG A 69 -0.21 -6.19 14.59
C ARG A 69 -0.20 -7.57 15.24
N THR A 70 -0.93 -7.74 16.34
CA THR A 70 -1.06 -9.03 17.03
C THR A 70 -1.98 -10.01 16.30
N ALA A 71 -2.89 -9.50 15.47
CA ALA A 71 -3.83 -10.31 14.69
C ALA A 71 -3.18 -11.08 13.53
N GLY A 72 -3.70 -12.29 13.26
CA GLY A 72 -3.50 -13.03 12.03
C GLY A 72 -4.36 -12.46 10.88
N PRO A 73 -3.81 -12.25 9.66
CA PRO A 73 -4.57 -11.64 8.58
C PRO A 73 -5.78 -12.51 8.21
N GLY A 74 -6.97 -11.92 8.18
CA GLY A 74 -8.22 -12.62 7.84
C GLY A 74 -8.86 -13.44 8.95
N GLN A 75 -8.21 -13.60 10.11
CA GLN A 75 -8.76 -14.32 11.27
C GLN A 75 -9.65 -13.38 12.12
N VAL A 76 -10.81 -12.98 11.59
CA VAL A 76 -11.68 -11.95 12.20
C VAL A 76 -12.18 -12.37 13.60
N ASP A 77 -12.67 -13.60 13.74
CA ASP A 77 -13.29 -14.09 14.99
C ASP A 77 -12.28 -14.27 16.13
N ALA A 78 -11.03 -14.61 15.77
CA ALA A 78 -9.95 -14.79 16.73
C ALA A 78 -9.43 -13.46 17.34
N HIS A 79 -9.81 -12.31 16.77
CA HIS A 79 -9.22 -11.01 17.09
C HIS A 79 -10.28 -9.90 17.28
N PRO A 80 -11.16 -10.00 18.30
CA PRO A 80 -12.22 -9.02 18.55
C PRO A 80 -11.71 -7.59 18.81
N ALA A 81 -10.47 -7.42 19.24
CA ALA A 81 -9.83 -6.11 19.37
C ALA A 81 -9.69 -5.33 18.04
N THR A 82 -9.83 -6.00 16.89
CA THR A 82 -9.80 -5.36 15.55
C THR A 82 -11.19 -4.95 15.05
N TRP A 83 -12.26 -5.44 15.68
CA TRP A 83 -13.64 -5.18 15.28
C TRP A 83 -14.01 -3.69 15.23
N PRO A 84 -13.57 -2.81 16.16
CA PRO A 84 -13.90 -1.38 16.09
C PRO A 84 -13.41 -0.68 14.81
N VAL A 85 -12.24 -1.07 14.28
CA VAL A 85 -11.75 -0.51 13.00
C VAL A 85 -12.36 -1.22 11.80
N LEU A 86 -12.62 -2.52 11.88
CA LEU A 86 -13.26 -3.29 10.80
C LEU A 86 -14.71 -2.83 10.56
N TYR A 87 -15.52 -2.81 11.62
CA TYR A 87 -16.93 -2.40 11.58
C TYR A 87 -17.12 -0.87 11.55
N GLY A 88 -16.10 -0.11 11.93
CA GLY A 88 -16.02 1.33 11.63
C GLY A 88 -15.65 1.66 10.18
N THR A 89 -15.14 0.70 9.40
CA THR A 89 -14.77 0.93 7.99
C THR A 89 -15.96 0.75 7.04
N PHE A 90 -16.83 -0.22 7.30
CA PHE A 90 -18.04 -0.40 6.50
C PHE A 90 -19.25 -0.34 7.45
N PRO A 91 -20.17 0.61 7.28
CA PRO A 91 -21.42 0.61 8.03
C PRO A 91 -22.22 -0.69 7.83
N GLN A 92 -23.22 -0.91 8.70
CA GLN A 92 -24.18 -1.99 8.49
C GLN A 92 -24.85 -1.89 7.12
N GLY A 93 -25.06 -3.03 6.45
CA GLY A 93 -25.61 -3.11 5.09
C GLY A 93 -24.57 -3.23 3.97
N TYR A 94 -23.27 -3.05 4.22
CA TYR A 94 -22.21 -3.22 3.21
C TYR A 94 -21.83 -4.67 2.88
N GLY A 95 -22.76 -5.60 3.10
CA GLY A 95 -22.60 -7.02 2.81
C GLY A 95 -21.69 -7.72 3.82
N TYR A 96 -21.87 -7.39 5.10
CA TYR A 96 -21.49 -8.25 6.22
C TYR A 96 -22.32 -9.54 6.21
N GLY A 97 -21.71 -10.64 6.62
CA GLY A 97 -22.45 -11.86 6.88
C GLY A 97 -23.25 -11.73 8.18
N GLN A 98 -24.40 -12.38 8.24
CA GLN A 98 -25.26 -12.34 9.44
C GLN A 98 -24.80 -13.36 10.50
N GLU A 99 -24.28 -14.50 10.05
CA GLU A 99 -23.90 -15.64 10.91
C GLU A 99 -22.42 -16.02 10.76
N GLU A 100 -21.81 -15.75 9.60
CA GLU A 100 -20.41 -16.06 9.30
C GLU A 100 -19.67 -14.85 8.72
N VAL A 101 -18.36 -14.76 8.96
CA VAL A 101 -17.49 -13.71 8.41
C VAL A 101 -17.46 -13.79 6.88
N SER A 102 -18.02 -12.78 6.20
CA SER A 102 -18.06 -12.74 4.74
C SER A 102 -16.66 -12.60 4.12
N SER A 103 -16.54 -12.96 2.84
CA SER A 103 -15.30 -12.75 2.09
C SER A 103 -14.82 -11.30 2.06
N ARG A 104 -15.73 -10.31 2.20
CA ARG A 104 -15.38 -8.89 2.26
C ARG A 104 -14.75 -8.54 3.61
N GLU A 105 -15.32 -9.03 4.71
CA GLU A 105 -14.79 -8.83 6.07
C GLU A 105 -13.42 -9.50 6.21
N ARG A 106 -13.32 -10.76 5.77
CA ARG A 106 -12.06 -11.52 5.75
C ARG A 106 -10.97 -10.79 4.95
N ALA A 107 -11.30 -10.28 3.76
CA ALA A 107 -10.38 -9.49 2.94
C ALA A 107 -10.01 -8.13 3.56
N ALA A 108 -10.98 -7.43 4.15
CA ALA A 108 -10.76 -6.13 4.79
C ALA A 108 -9.85 -6.25 6.03
N HIS A 109 -10.16 -7.20 6.92
CA HIS A 109 -9.34 -7.50 8.09
C HIS A 109 -7.92 -7.91 7.68
N ALA A 110 -7.78 -8.81 6.71
CA ALA A 110 -6.47 -9.16 6.16
C ALA A 110 -5.69 -7.94 5.62
N THR A 111 -6.37 -7.04 4.90
CA THR A 111 -5.76 -5.81 4.37
C THR A 111 -5.26 -4.89 5.49
N LEU A 112 -6.10 -4.62 6.49
CA LEU A 112 -5.76 -3.77 7.64
C LEU A 112 -4.60 -4.35 8.46
N VAL A 113 -4.60 -5.67 8.70
CA VAL A 113 -3.51 -6.37 9.39
C VAL A 113 -2.21 -6.32 8.59
N LEU A 114 -2.25 -6.62 7.28
CA LEU A 114 -1.06 -6.55 6.42
C LEU A 114 -0.51 -5.12 6.32
N TYR A 115 -1.38 -4.11 6.29
CA TYR A 115 -0.98 -2.70 6.36
C TYR A 115 -0.32 -2.38 7.72
N ALA A 116 -0.92 -2.80 8.83
CA ALA A 116 -0.38 -2.51 10.17
C ALA A 116 0.98 -3.18 10.42
N VAL A 117 1.19 -4.38 9.89
CA VAL A 117 2.50 -5.05 9.86
C VAL A 117 3.51 -4.22 9.06
N HIS A 118 3.13 -3.69 7.90
CA HIS A 118 4.00 -2.92 7.01
C HIS A 118 4.39 -1.57 7.60
N GLN A 119 3.41 -0.78 8.03
CA GLN A 119 3.59 0.59 8.55
C GLN A 119 4.32 0.64 9.90
N ALA A 120 4.43 -0.49 10.63
CA ALA A 120 5.11 -0.54 11.91
C ALA A 120 6.55 0.00 11.82
N SER A 121 6.88 0.99 12.66
CA SER A 121 8.22 1.63 12.70
C SER A 121 8.67 2.26 11.36
N GLN A 122 7.72 2.62 10.47
CA GLN A 122 8.03 3.27 9.20
C GLN A 122 7.89 4.79 9.30
N PRO A 123 8.89 5.57 8.87
CA PRO A 123 8.85 7.04 8.93
C PRO A 123 7.96 7.67 7.84
N LYS A 124 7.52 6.88 6.85
CA LYS A 124 6.71 7.29 5.70
C LYS A 124 5.51 6.38 5.54
N GLY A 125 4.50 6.84 4.80
CA GLY A 125 3.29 6.07 4.51
C GLY A 125 3.57 4.89 3.58
N MET A 126 3.24 3.68 4.02
CA MET A 126 3.40 2.43 3.26
C MET A 126 2.17 2.10 2.40
N TYR A 127 1.04 2.79 2.61
CA TYR A 127 -0.07 2.80 1.68
C TYR A 127 0.09 3.94 0.66
N VAL A 128 0.30 3.56 -0.61
CA VAL A 128 0.39 4.47 -1.76
C VAL A 128 -0.43 3.88 -2.93
N PRO A 129 -1.49 4.58 -3.41
CA PRO A 129 -2.28 4.14 -4.56
C PRO A 129 -1.46 3.87 -5.82
N GLY A 130 -1.85 2.88 -6.63
CA GLY A 130 -1.24 2.58 -7.94
C GLY A 130 0.07 1.79 -7.91
N ILE A 131 0.64 1.49 -6.74
CA ILE A 131 1.80 0.59 -6.59
C ILE A 131 1.31 -0.80 -6.21
N SER A 132 1.00 -1.64 -7.22
CA SER A 132 0.48 -2.99 -6.96
C SER A 132 1.49 -3.88 -6.21
N LEU A 133 0.98 -4.88 -5.48
CA LEU A 133 1.80 -5.84 -4.73
C LEU A 133 2.90 -6.46 -5.59
N GLY A 134 2.59 -6.92 -6.81
CA GLY A 134 3.57 -7.49 -7.72
C GLY A 134 4.69 -6.51 -8.06
N ARG A 135 4.34 -5.27 -8.39
CA ARG A 135 5.30 -4.19 -8.71
C ARG A 135 6.18 -3.82 -7.53
N ALA A 136 5.64 -3.81 -6.32
CA ALA A 136 6.43 -3.59 -5.10
C ALA A 136 7.42 -4.75 -4.89
N LEU A 137 6.96 -6.00 -5.02
CA LEU A 137 7.81 -7.18 -4.80
C LEU A 137 8.91 -7.34 -5.86
N GLY A 138 8.68 -6.97 -7.12
CA GLY A 138 9.70 -7.03 -8.17
C GLY A 138 10.77 -5.93 -8.07
N ARG A 139 10.54 -4.91 -7.22
CA ARG A 139 11.52 -3.87 -6.85
C ARG A 139 12.45 -4.27 -5.69
N LEU A 140 12.18 -5.37 -4.98
CA LEU A 140 13.09 -5.90 -3.96
C LEU A 140 14.47 -6.22 -4.60
N PRO A 141 15.61 -5.91 -3.96
CA PRO A 141 16.94 -6.08 -4.56
C PRO A 141 17.16 -7.48 -5.15
N ASP A 142 16.92 -8.51 -4.34
CA ASP A 142 17.14 -9.92 -4.70
C ASP A 142 16.11 -10.43 -5.73
N ALA A 143 15.02 -9.70 -6.05
CA ALA A 143 13.95 -10.21 -6.91
C ALA A 143 14.40 -10.49 -8.35
N LYS A 144 15.54 -9.93 -8.76
CA LYS A 144 16.12 -10.12 -10.09
C LYS A 144 16.88 -11.43 -10.23
N GLU A 145 17.35 -12.02 -9.14
CA GLU A 145 18.18 -13.24 -9.18
C GLU A 145 17.38 -14.49 -9.55
N ALA A 146 17.99 -15.40 -10.32
CA ALA A 146 17.36 -16.66 -10.72
C ALA A 146 17.08 -17.60 -9.52
N LYS A 147 17.88 -17.54 -8.45
CA LYS A 147 17.75 -18.37 -7.23
C LYS A 147 17.13 -17.61 -6.04
N SER A 148 16.54 -16.44 -6.30
CA SER A 148 16.04 -15.52 -5.29
C SER A 148 15.10 -16.16 -4.25
N PRO A 149 15.33 -15.96 -2.94
CA PRO A 149 14.36 -16.29 -1.90
C PRO A 149 13.02 -15.55 -2.06
N VAL A 150 13.05 -14.34 -2.63
CA VAL A 150 11.85 -13.55 -2.95
C VAL A 150 11.03 -14.25 -4.02
N LEU A 151 11.68 -14.63 -5.13
CA LEU A 151 11.04 -15.36 -6.23
C LEU A 151 10.39 -16.66 -5.73
N ARG A 152 11.10 -17.44 -4.90
CA ARG A 152 10.55 -18.67 -4.31
C ARG A 152 9.30 -18.42 -3.49
N ARG A 153 9.32 -17.42 -2.58
CA ARG A 153 8.14 -17.05 -1.77
C ARG A 153 6.99 -16.49 -2.62
N PHE A 154 7.30 -15.76 -3.69
CA PHE A 154 6.30 -15.26 -4.63
C PHE A 154 5.66 -16.41 -5.45
N THR A 155 6.44 -17.41 -5.88
CA THR A 155 5.92 -18.63 -6.50
C THR A 155 5.02 -19.40 -5.53
N SER A 156 5.37 -19.51 -4.24
CA SER A 156 4.48 -20.08 -3.22
C SER A 156 3.17 -19.27 -3.09
N LEU A 157 3.24 -17.94 -3.07
CA LEU A 157 2.06 -17.06 -3.01
C LEU A 157 1.10 -17.31 -4.18
N ILE A 158 1.59 -17.33 -5.42
CA ILE A 158 0.72 -17.52 -6.60
C ILE A 158 0.19 -18.95 -6.74
N SER A 159 0.81 -19.94 -6.08
CA SER A 159 0.40 -21.35 -6.09
C SER A 159 -0.46 -21.76 -4.89
N ALA A 160 -0.44 -21.02 -3.78
CA ALA A 160 -1.20 -21.31 -2.56
C ALA A 160 -2.70 -21.49 -2.84
N THR A 161 -3.30 -22.64 -2.51
CA THR A 161 -4.71 -22.94 -2.85
C THR A 161 -5.72 -22.42 -1.83
N THR A 162 -5.31 -22.15 -0.59
CA THR A 162 -6.17 -21.63 0.49
C THR A 162 -5.92 -20.16 0.79
N PHE A 163 -6.91 -19.49 1.37
CA PHE A 163 -6.78 -18.09 1.78
C PHE A 163 -5.74 -17.96 2.91
N GLU A 164 -5.73 -18.90 3.85
CA GLU A 164 -4.85 -18.97 5.01
C GLU A 164 -3.38 -19.10 4.59
N SER A 165 -3.08 -20.01 3.66
CA SER A 165 -1.73 -20.14 3.07
C SER A 165 -1.32 -18.87 2.30
N THR A 166 -2.27 -18.27 1.56
CA THR A 166 -2.04 -16.98 0.90
C THR A 166 -1.67 -15.90 1.93
N MET A 167 -2.36 -15.83 3.07
CA MET A 167 -2.08 -14.83 4.12
C MET A 167 -0.73 -15.04 4.79
N GLN A 168 -0.32 -16.30 5.02
CA GLN A 168 1.01 -16.63 5.54
C GLN A 168 2.11 -16.13 4.60
N HIS A 169 1.99 -16.41 3.30
CA HIS A 169 2.94 -15.94 2.30
C HIS A 169 2.94 -14.41 2.16
N LEU A 170 1.76 -13.76 2.15
CA LEU A 170 1.66 -12.30 2.11
C LEU A 170 2.31 -11.63 3.31
N ARG A 171 2.07 -12.11 4.54
CA ARG A 171 2.69 -11.52 5.74
C ARG A 171 4.22 -11.60 5.70
N GLY A 172 4.77 -12.72 5.22
CA GLY A 172 6.21 -12.88 5.02
C GLY A 172 6.78 -11.96 3.92
N LEU A 173 6.05 -11.78 2.81
CA LEU A 173 6.45 -10.91 1.70
C LEU A 173 6.33 -9.41 2.05
N VAL A 174 5.27 -9.01 2.73
CA VAL A 174 5.09 -7.64 3.28
C VAL A 174 6.17 -7.29 4.30
N THR A 175 6.65 -8.27 5.07
CA THR A 175 7.78 -8.06 5.99
C THR A 175 9.09 -7.75 5.23
N LEU A 176 9.28 -8.28 4.02
CA LEU A 176 10.40 -7.90 3.15
C LEU A 176 10.22 -6.49 2.58
N LEU A 177 9.02 -6.16 2.08
CA LEU A 177 8.71 -4.81 1.58
C LEU A 177 8.95 -3.73 2.64
N ARG A 178 8.55 -4.00 3.88
CA ARG A 178 8.82 -3.16 5.06
C ARG A 178 10.32 -2.91 5.28
N ARG A 179 11.17 -3.92 5.11
CA ARG A 179 12.62 -3.80 5.28
C ARG A 179 13.23 -2.88 4.22
N GLU A 180 12.73 -2.92 2.99
CA GLU A 180 13.19 -2.09 1.87
C GLU A 180 12.39 -0.78 1.70
N HIS A 181 11.50 -0.44 2.65
CA HIS A 181 10.64 0.75 2.62
C HIS A 181 9.77 0.89 1.35
N LEU A 182 9.34 -0.23 0.75
CA LEU A 182 8.63 -0.28 -0.54
C LEU A 182 7.09 -0.26 -0.36
N PRO A 183 6.40 0.86 -0.63
CA PRO A 183 4.96 0.98 -0.39
C PRO A 183 4.10 0.13 -1.34
N VAL A 184 2.83 -0.09 -0.95
CA VAL A 184 1.84 -0.91 -1.66
C VAL A 184 0.47 -0.22 -1.70
N ASP A 185 -0.26 -0.41 -2.78
CA ASP A 185 -1.67 -0.08 -2.90
C ASP A 185 -2.54 -1.14 -2.19
N TYR A 186 -2.83 -0.86 -0.91
CA TYR A 186 -3.66 -1.70 -0.07
C TYR A 186 -5.14 -1.73 -0.47
N VAL A 187 -5.65 -0.74 -1.20
CA VAL A 187 -7.05 -0.74 -1.69
C VAL A 187 -7.20 -1.64 -2.91
N SER A 188 -6.19 -1.66 -3.79
CA SER A 188 -6.06 -2.68 -4.82
C SER A 188 -5.88 -4.06 -4.21
N LEU A 189 -5.03 -4.21 -3.19
CA LEU A 189 -4.85 -5.48 -2.48
C LEU A 189 -6.17 -5.99 -1.86
N TYR A 190 -6.96 -5.13 -1.19
CA TYR A 190 -8.27 -5.49 -0.65
C TYR A 190 -9.21 -6.11 -1.70
N ALA A 191 -9.29 -5.48 -2.88
CA ALA A 191 -10.08 -6.01 -3.99
C ALA A 191 -9.57 -7.38 -4.47
N ASP A 192 -8.26 -7.55 -4.48
CA ASP A 192 -7.59 -8.78 -4.89
C ASP A 192 -7.82 -9.91 -3.88
N LEU A 193 -7.86 -9.60 -2.58
CA LEU A 193 -8.17 -10.56 -1.52
C LEU A 193 -9.64 -11.02 -1.55
N ILE A 194 -10.58 -10.18 -2.02
CA ILE A 194 -11.95 -10.65 -2.32
C ILE A 194 -11.90 -11.61 -3.51
N GLY A 195 -11.26 -11.22 -4.62
CA GLY A 195 -11.16 -12.04 -5.83
C GLY A 195 -10.43 -13.37 -5.65
N LEU A 196 -9.53 -13.49 -4.67
CA LEU A 196 -8.84 -14.75 -4.34
C LEU A 196 -9.70 -15.78 -3.62
N GLN A 197 -10.83 -15.37 -3.04
CA GLN A 197 -11.78 -16.28 -2.38
C GLN A 197 -12.81 -16.87 -3.36
N ASP A 198 -12.96 -16.28 -4.55
CA ASP A 198 -13.73 -16.86 -5.65
C ASP A 198 -12.81 -17.66 -6.58
N ALA A 199 -13.04 -18.98 -6.68
CA ALA A 199 -12.28 -19.88 -7.53
C ALA A 199 -12.23 -19.48 -9.01
N LYS A 200 -13.24 -18.74 -9.52
CA LYS A 200 -13.28 -18.23 -10.90
C LYS A 200 -12.38 -17.00 -11.08
N GLN A 201 -12.26 -16.16 -10.05
CA GLN A 201 -11.49 -14.90 -10.10
C GLN A 201 -10.03 -15.08 -9.64
N ALA A 202 -9.75 -16.01 -8.73
CA ALA A 202 -8.42 -16.24 -8.16
C ALA A 202 -7.31 -16.44 -9.23
N PRO A 203 -7.51 -17.17 -10.34
CA PRO A 203 -6.52 -17.26 -11.40
C PRO A 203 -6.22 -15.92 -12.08
N ALA A 204 -7.21 -15.04 -12.23
CA ALA A 204 -7.03 -13.72 -12.82
C ALA A 204 -6.22 -12.79 -11.90
N VAL A 205 -6.48 -12.83 -10.59
CA VAL A 205 -5.70 -12.10 -9.58
C VAL A 205 -4.23 -12.53 -9.60
N ARG A 206 -3.97 -13.84 -9.53
CA ARG A 206 -2.61 -14.42 -9.56
C ARG A 206 -1.86 -14.03 -10.85
N ARG A 207 -2.52 -14.07 -12.01
CA ARG A 207 -1.95 -13.64 -13.29
C ARG A 207 -1.59 -12.15 -13.30
N ARG A 208 -2.43 -11.27 -12.72
CA ARG A 208 -2.10 -9.84 -12.62
C ARG A 208 -0.88 -9.61 -11.71
N TRP A 209 -0.85 -10.23 -10.53
CA TRP A 209 0.31 -10.15 -9.63
C TRP A 209 1.59 -10.64 -10.32
N GLY A 210 1.52 -11.76 -11.06
CA GLY A 210 2.63 -12.27 -11.85
C GLY A 210 3.11 -11.28 -12.92
N ARG A 211 2.18 -10.76 -13.74
CA ARG A 211 2.50 -9.74 -14.78
C ARG A 211 3.17 -8.50 -14.18
N ASP A 212 2.66 -8.00 -13.06
CA ASP A 212 3.22 -6.84 -12.38
C ASP A 212 4.62 -7.12 -11.79
N TYR A 213 4.79 -8.30 -11.17
CA TYR A 213 6.07 -8.73 -10.61
C TYR A 213 7.14 -8.88 -11.69
N PHE A 214 6.96 -9.77 -12.66
CA PHE A 214 7.94 -9.97 -13.73
C PHE A 214 8.12 -8.72 -14.60
N GLY A 215 7.04 -7.96 -14.83
CA GLY A 215 7.08 -6.69 -15.57
C GLY A 215 7.81 -5.53 -14.86
N SER A 216 8.15 -5.68 -13.57
CA SER A 216 8.91 -4.70 -12.77
C SER A 216 10.36 -5.13 -12.47
N ARG A 217 10.74 -6.38 -12.80
CA ARG A 217 12.12 -6.88 -12.67
C ARG A 217 13.07 -6.26 -13.70
N THR A 218 12.57 -5.97 -14.91
CA THR A 218 13.31 -5.21 -15.92
C THR A 218 13.44 -3.74 -15.49
N PRO A 219 14.66 -3.16 -15.49
CA PRO A 219 14.84 -1.73 -15.25
C PRO A 219 13.99 -0.90 -16.21
N GLU A 220 13.41 0.18 -15.71
CA GLU A 220 12.64 1.14 -16.53
C GLU A 220 13.50 1.70 -17.68
N ARG A 221 14.82 1.79 -17.48
CA ARG A 221 15.83 2.13 -18.49
C ARG A 221 15.99 1.09 -19.61
N GLU A 222 15.96 -0.19 -19.27
CA GLU A 222 16.06 -1.30 -20.24
C GLU A 222 14.74 -1.46 -21.02
N LYS A 223 13.61 -1.23 -20.33
CA LYS A 223 12.28 -1.18 -20.93
C LYS A 223 12.10 0.02 -21.88
N ALA A 224 12.67 1.17 -21.54
CA ALA A 224 12.70 2.36 -22.39
C ALA A 224 13.67 2.21 -23.58
N ALA A 225 14.77 1.46 -23.42
CA ALA A 225 15.66 1.11 -24.52
C ALA A 225 14.99 0.12 -25.49
N ALA A 226 14.38 -0.96 -24.98
CA ALA A 226 13.65 -1.93 -25.80
C ALA A 226 12.39 -1.36 -26.48
N ALA A 227 11.84 -0.25 -25.97
CA ALA A 227 10.74 0.48 -26.60
C ALA A 227 11.18 1.47 -27.71
N ARG A 228 12.48 1.53 -28.02
CA ARG A 228 13.03 2.24 -29.19
C ARG A 228 13.65 1.21 -30.15
N PRO A 229 12.92 0.71 -31.17
CA PRO A 229 13.45 -0.28 -32.09
C PRO A 229 14.56 0.28 -33.01
N ASP A 230 14.46 1.57 -33.36
CA ASP A 230 15.36 2.23 -34.32
C ASP A 230 16.28 3.25 -33.66
N ALA A 231 17.48 2.78 -33.31
CA ALA A 231 18.69 3.59 -33.17
C ALA A 231 19.91 2.70 -33.46
N ALA A 232 19.99 2.18 -34.69
CA ALA A 232 21.19 1.49 -35.15
C ALA A 232 22.41 2.42 -35.09
N PRO A 233 23.60 1.93 -34.71
CA PRO A 233 24.81 2.73 -34.78
C PRO A 233 25.09 3.07 -36.24
N SER A 234 25.15 4.35 -36.57
CA SER A 234 25.63 4.80 -37.88
C SER A 234 27.14 4.60 -37.94
N ASP A 235 27.56 3.43 -38.43
CA ASP A 235 28.93 3.20 -38.88
C ASP A 235 29.20 4.12 -40.07
N SER A 236 30.13 5.05 -39.90
CA SER A 236 30.48 6.08 -40.90
C SER A 236 31.91 5.87 -41.39
N THR A 237 32.13 4.77 -42.10
CA THR A 237 33.37 4.48 -42.80
C THR A 237 33.43 5.18 -44.17
N ALA A 238 33.86 6.44 -44.15
CA ALA A 238 34.44 7.16 -45.30
C ALA A 238 35.36 8.27 -44.74
N GLY A 239 36.60 8.48 -45.19
CA GLY A 239 37.21 8.03 -46.44
C GLY A 239 37.54 9.23 -47.33
N ALA A 240 38.46 10.11 -46.87
CA ALA A 240 38.92 11.27 -47.62
C ALA A 240 40.44 11.49 -47.40
N THR A 241 41.13 11.85 -48.47
CA THR A 241 42.60 11.84 -48.60
C THR A 241 43.20 13.25 -48.73
N GLY A 242 44.48 13.40 -48.35
CA GLY A 242 45.30 14.60 -48.56
C GLY A 242 45.23 15.65 -47.43
N ASN A 243 46.25 16.48 -47.18
CA ASN A 243 47.59 16.54 -47.77
C ASN A 243 48.60 17.22 -46.81
N THR A 244 49.90 17.03 -47.09
CA THR A 244 51.14 17.53 -46.44
C THR A 244 51.18 18.97 -45.89
N ASN A 245 51.94 19.18 -44.78
CA ASN A 245 53.29 19.80 -44.72
C ASN A 245 53.55 20.83 -43.57
N GLY A 246 54.81 20.91 -43.09
CA GLY A 246 55.35 21.95 -42.16
C GLY A 246 55.42 21.52 -40.68
N SER A 247 56.52 20.98 -40.13
CA SER A 247 57.87 21.55 -39.86
C SER A 247 57.95 22.55 -38.69
N GLY A 248 58.72 22.20 -37.62
CA GLY A 248 59.39 23.17 -36.73
C GLY A 248 59.46 22.83 -35.23
N GLY A 249 60.68 22.71 -34.67
CA GLY A 249 60.98 22.65 -33.21
C GLY A 249 60.76 21.26 -32.57
N LEU A 250 61.75 20.48 -32.11
CA LEU A 250 63.05 20.77 -31.47
C LEU A 250 62.95 21.66 -30.22
N GLY A 251 63.00 21.00 -29.06
CA GLY A 251 63.07 21.58 -27.72
C GLY A 251 63.31 20.45 -26.72
N ALA A 252 64.57 20.17 -26.42
CA ALA A 252 64.98 19.09 -25.52
C ALA A 252 65.11 19.57 -24.06
N ASP A 253 65.40 18.60 -23.20
CA ASP A 253 66.31 18.71 -22.05
C ASP A 253 65.82 19.14 -20.65
N GLN A 254 65.71 18.08 -19.82
CA GLN A 254 66.42 17.85 -18.55
C GLN A 254 65.81 18.17 -17.17
N HIS A 255 66.07 17.18 -16.28
CA HIS A 255 66.32 17.22 -14.84
C HIS A 255 65.23 17.76 -13.87
N SER A 256 64.71 16.89 -12.97
CA SER A 256 65.26 16.53 -11.62
C SER A 256 64.68 17.48 -10.55
N THR A 257 64.26 17.08 -9.35
CA THR A 257 64.81 16.08 -8.41
C THR A 257 63.74 15.40 -7.54
N SER A 258 64.14 14.34 -6.84
CA SER A 258 63.48 13.72 -5.68
C SER A 258 63.05 14.70 -4.58
N THR A 259 62.09 14.28 -3.73
CA THR A 259 62.29 14.20 -2.26
C THR A 259 61.35 13.17 -1.64
N THR A 260 61.93 12.32 -0.79
CA THR A 260 61.28 11.32 0.07
C THR A 260 61.02 11.92 1.45
N PHE A 261 59.83 11.72 2.03
CA PHE A 261 59.61 11.54 3.48
C PHE A 261 58.14 11.18 3.74
N ASP A 262 57.77 10.64 4.90
CA ASP A 262 57.95 9.30 5.48
C ASP A 262 57.09 9.26 6.77
N LEU A 263 56.61 8.07 7.13
CA LEU A 263 56.13 7.57 8.43
C LEU A 263 55.11 8.32 9.35
N GLN A 264 54.08 7.55 9.72
CA GLN A 264 53.46 7.36 11.06
C GLN A 264 52.80 8.53 11.82
N HIS A 265 51.50 8.36 12.11
CA HIS A 265 51.10 7.67 13.34
C HIS A 265 49.79 6.88 13.21
#